data_AF-A0A959DEQ6-F1
#
_entry.id   AF-A0A959DEQ6-F1
#
_cell.length_a   1.000
_cell.length_b   1.000
_cell.length_c   1.000
_cell.angle_alpha   90.00
_cell.angle_beta   90.00
_cell.angle_gamma   90.00
#
_symmetry.space_group_name_H-M   'P 1'
#
loop_
_entity.id
_entity.type
_entity.pdbx_description
1 polymer ?
#
loop_
_entity_poly.entity_id
_entity_poly.type
_entity_poly.pdbx_seq_one_letter_code
_entity_poly.pdbx_strand_id
1 'polypeptide(L)'
;MMLKKAVAYFLYCGFLILACCQPKPENDSPRRPDGETLAKIHCAACHQYPAPELLPRATWEEHVLPRMGYMLGIYPDENTRAGLIEPGPGGQAILAANTFPEAPLLDTAAWQKIRAFYLSRAPQALPLPKRGAISQELSLFRAEFPGYYLSPPSATLVHCTKNGVYIGDANSRSLYRFDGELALQQAAKVREGAVSLDETAQDLRLTVMGSFSPTDAPSGFILDLPKAGGRPPFLLLEGLQRPVHSAFADLNGDGREDIVICEFAKWTGCLAWWEQNAGGGYTKRLLRDRPGAIRAEVQDFNGDGLPDILALFGQGDEGFYLYHNEGQGRFREERVLQFPPSYGSSSFSLFDCNADGHPDIIYTCGDNADYPPVLKPYHGIRIFQNDGNMQFEEAFFYPLHGAYGAIPRDFDRDGDLDIAAISFFPNFKNQPNESFVFLENAGDGNYRPYTFPLAGLGRWIVLDAGDIDGDGDEDIVLGSLAFEVIPDNGEVEKWVKNGIPFAVLRNQLR
;
A
#
# COMPACT_ATOMS: atom_id res chain seq x y z
N MET A 1 -75.86 1.68 -77.75
CA MET A 1 -77.14 1.93 -77.05
C MET A 1 -76.99 1.45 -75.60
N MET A 2 -76.97 2.41 -74.68
CA MET A 2 -77.07 2.33 -73.21
C MET A 2 -76.12 1.45 -72.37
N LEU A 3 -75.36 2.18 -71.53
CA LEU A 3 -74.55 1.79 -70.38
C LEU A 3 -75.28 0.90 -69.36
N LYS A 4 -74.53 -0.05 -68.76
CA LYS A 4 -74.47 -0.21 -67.29
C LYS A 4 -73.03 -0.51 -66.85
N LYS A 5 -72.56 0.27 -65.88
CA LYS A 5 -71.25 0.16 -65.20
C LYS A 5 -71.27 -0.97 -64.17
N ALA A 6 -70.13 -1.62 -63.93
CA ALA A 6 -69.77 -2.16 -62.62
C ALA A 6 -68.25 -2.22 -62.48
N VAL A 7 -67.73 -1.53 -61.46
CA VAL A 7 -66.32 -1.45 -61.06
C VAL A 7 -66.06 -2.57 -60.05
N ALA A 8 -64.98 -3.33 -60.20
CA ALA A 8 -64.51 -4.30 -59.22
C ALA A 8 -63.31 -3.72 -58.44
N TYR A 9 -63.47 -3.53 -57.14
CA TYR A 9 -62.40 -3.27 -56.17
C TYR A 9 -62.31 -4.47 -55.22
N PHE A 10 -61.09 -5.00 -55.06
CA PHE A 10 -60.77 -6.07 -54.13
C PHE A 10 -60.91 -5.60 -52.67
N LEU A 11 -61.72 -6.32 -51.90
CA LEU A 11 -62.01 -6.08 -50.48
C LEU A 11 -61.05 -6.89 -49.59
N TYR A 12 -60.41 -6.17 -48.68
CA TYR A 12 -59.57 -6.66 -47.59
C TYR A 12 -60.45 -7.34 -46.53
N CYS A 13 -60.24 -8.64 -46.26
CA CYS A 13 -60.92 -9.35 -45.17
C CYS A 13 -60.07 -9.30 -43.90
N GLY A 14 -60.52 -8.53 -42.92
CA GLY A 14 -59.99 -8.55 -41.55
C GLY A 14 -60.48 -9.77 -40.79
N PHE A 15 -59.55 -10.50 -40.17
CA PHE A 15 -59.85 -11.57 -39.23
C PHE A 15 -59.92 -11.02 -37.81
N LEU A 16 -61.10 -11.10 -37.19
CA LEU A 16 -61.30 -10.99 -35.75
C LEU A 16 -60.84 -12.28 -35.08
N ILE A 17 -59.88 -12.21 -34.17
CA ILE A 17 -59.58 -13.29 -33.22
C ILE A 17 -60.12 -12.86 -31.85
N LEU A 18 -61.04 -13.67 -31.33
CA LEU A 18 -61.63 -13.57 -30.00
C LEU A 18 -60.54 -13.71 -28.92
N ALA A 19 -60.45 -12.73 -28.04
CA ALA A 19 -59.61 -12.75 -26.85
C ALA A 19 -60.22 -13.69 -25.79
N CYS A 20 -59.60 -14.85 -25.55
CA CYS A 20 -59.76 -15.58 -24.31
C CYS A 20 -58.75 -15.02 -23.29
N CYS A 21 -59.25 -14.28 -22.29
CA CYS A 21 -58.46 -13.91 -21.13
C CYS A 21 -58.14 -15.15 -20.29
N GLN A 22 -56.91 -15.66 -20.42
CA GLN A 22 -56.31 -16.47 -19.36
C GLN A 22 -55.71 -15.51 -18.30
N PRO A 23 -55.88 -15.76 -16.99
CA PRO A 23 -55.16 -15.00 -15.98
C PRO A 23 -53.66 -15.24 -16.18
N LYS A 24 -52.93 -14.15 -16.45
CA LYS A 24 -51.47 -14.13 -16.40
C LYS A 24 -51.05 -14.57 -14.99
N PRO A 25 -50.08 -15.48 -14.80
CA PRO A 25 -49.57 -15.76 -13.47
C PRO A 25 -49.02 -14.46 -12.88
N GLU A 26 -49.64 -13.98 -11.80
CA GLU A 26 -49.07 -12.96 -10.91
C GLU A 26 -47.84 -13.55 -10.23
N ASN A 27 -46.67 -13.46 -10.87
CA ASN A 27 -45.38 -13.46 -10.19
C ASN A 27 -44.24 -13.14 -11.18
N ASP A 28 -44.21 -11.90 -11.65
CA ASP A 28 -42.97 -11.29 -12.14
C ASP A 28 -42.87 -9.87 -11.57
N SER A 29 -42.92 -9.78 -10.23
CA SER A 29 -42.19 -8.69 -9.58
C SER A 29 -40.71 -8.95 -9.83
N PRO A 30 -39.89 -7.95 -10.24
CA PRO A 30 -38.46 -8.17 -10.40
C PRO A 30 -37.93 -8.81 -9.11
N ARG A 31 -37.38 -10.03 -9.23
CA ARG A 31 -36.93 -10.82 -8.08
C ARG A 31 -35.94 -9.96 -7.32
N ARG A 32 -36.30 -9.55 -6.09
CA ARG A 32 -35.42 -8.67 -5.29
C ARG A 32 -34.02 -9.30 -5.24
N PRO A 33 -32.95 -8.55 -5.51
CA PRO A 33 -31.60 -9.07 -5.52
C PRO A 33 -31.29 -9.88 -4.23
N ASP A 34 -30.53 -10.97 -4.40
CA ASP A 34 -30.00 -11.73 -3.27
C ASP A 34 -28.78 -11.02 -2.64
N GLY A 35 -28.28 -11.58 -1.53
CA GLY A 35 -27.16 -10.97 -0.79
C GLY A 35 -25.87 -10.87 -1.58
N GLU A 36 -25.58 -11.85 -2.44
CA GLU A 36 -24.39 -11.84 -3.30
C GLU A 36 -24.46 -10.72 -4.34
N THR A 37 -25.61 -10.61 -5.02
CA THR A 37 -25.84 -9.56 -6.02
C THR A 37 -25.75 -8.17 -5.38
N LEU A 38 -26.36 -8.00 -4.20
CA LEU A 38 -26.27 -6.75 -3.44
C LEU A 38 -24.83 -6.44 -3.02
N ALA A 39 -24.06 -7.45 -2.58
CA ALA A 39 -22.66 -7.27 -2.21
C ALA A 39 -21.81 -6.84 -3.43
N LYS A 40 -22.03 -7.44 -4.61
CA LYS A 40 -21.33 -7.04 -5.84
C LYS A 40 -21.71 -5.63 -6.30
N ILE A 41 -22.92 -5.15 -6.01
CA ILE A 41 -23.34 -3.78 -6.34
C ILE A 41 -22.76 -2.77 -5.34
N HIS A 42 -22.90 -3.03 -4.04
CA HIS A 42 -22.61 -2.04 -3.00
C HIS A 42 -21.18 -2.14 -2.46
N CYS A 43 -20.63 -3.35 -2.36
CA CYS A 43 -19.30 -3.57 -1.79
C CYS A 43 -18.18 -3.50 -2.83
N ALA A 44 -18.50 -3.59 -4.13
CA ALA A 44 -17.52 -3.41 -5.21
C ALA A 44 -17.51 -1.96 -5.78
N ALA A 45 -18.30 -1.05 -5.20
CA ALA A 45 -18.39 0.33 -5.65
C ALA A 45 -17.16 1.17 -5.26
N CYS A 46 -16.45 0.77 -4.21
CA CYS A 46 -15.30 1.50 -3.66
C CYS A 46 -13.95 0.85 -3.98
N HIS A 47 -13.92 -0.47 -4.13
CA HIS A 47 -12.73 -1.28 -4.32
C HIS A 47 -13.10 -2.62 -4.98
N GLN A 48 -12.13 -3.48 -5.25
CA GLN A 48 -12.40 -4.82 -5.76
C GLN A 48 -13.36 -5.59 -4.85
N TYR A 49 -14.30 -6.36 -5.43
CA TYR A 49 -15.26 -7.16 -4.67
C TYR A 49 -14.55 -8.07 -3.66
N PRO A 50 -14.79 -7.93 -2.35
CA PRO A 50 -14.11 -8.74 -1.35
C PRO A 50 -14.88 -10.04 -1.17
N ALA A 51 -14.40 -11.14 -1.74
CA ALA A 51 -15.08 -12.43 -1.63
C ALA A 51 -15.13 -12.95 -0.16
N PRO A 52 -16.22 -13.59 0.29
CA PRO A 52 -16.34 -14.08 1.67
C PRO A 52 -15.22 -15.02 2.12
N GLU A 53 -14.62 -15.76 1.19
CA GLU A 53 -13.58 -16.76 1.44
C GLU A 53 -12.22 -16.13 1.83
N LEU A 54 -12.06 -14.82 1.64
CA LEU A 54 -10.81 -14.12 1.93
C LEU A 54 -10.52 -13.97 3.42
N LEU A 55 -11.54 -14.03 4.28
CA LEU A 55 -11.38 -13.85 5.73
C LEU A 55 -12.20 -14.87 6.53
N PRO A 56 -11.76 -15.21 7.76
CA PRO A 56 -12.57 -16.01 8.68
C PRO A 56 -13.92 -15.34 8.98
N ARG A 57 -14.94 -16.16 9.23
CA ARG A 57 -16.29 -15.69 9.57
C ARG A 57 -16.30 -14.74 10.76
N ALA A 58 -15.50 -15.00 11.80
CA ALA A 58 -15.40 -14.13 12.97
C ALA A 58 -14.88 -12.73 12.60
N THR A 59 -13.85 -12.66 11.75
CA THR A 59 -13.31 -11.38 11.24
C THR A 59 -14.36 -10.60 10.44
N TRP A 60 -15.15 -11.28 9.61
CA TRP A 60 -16.28 -10.67 8.92
C TRP A 60 -17.33 -10.12 9.88
N GLU A 61 -17.75 -10.93 10.85
CA GLU A 61 -18.83 -10.62 11.78
C GLU A 61 -18.50 -9.48 12.73
N GLU A 62 -17.28 -9.50 13.29
CA GLU A 62 -16.87 -8.64 14.39
C GLU A 62 -16.20 -7.34 13.93
N HIS A 63 -15.60 -7.32 12.72
CA HIS A 63 -14.77 -6.19 12.29
C HIS A 63 -15.16 -5.65 10.91
N VAL A 64 -15.19 -6.49 9.87
CA VAL A 64 -15.32 -6.00 8.49
C VAL A 64 -16.75 -5.54 8.18
N LEU A 65 -17.78 -6.36 8.46
CA LEU A 65 -19.17 -5.96 8.21
C LEU A 65 -19.59 -4.72 9.02
N PRO A 66 -19.23 -4.58 10.32
CA PRO A 66 -19.44 -3.33 11.04
C PRO A 66 -18.80 -2.11 10.36
N ARG A 67 -17.51 -2.18 10.01
CA ARG A 67 -16.79 -1.05 9.35
C ARG A 67 -17.41 -0.69 8.00
N MET A 68 -17.79 -1.69 7.20
CA MET A 68 -18.52 -1.48 5.96
C MET A 68 -19.90 -0.84 6.20
N GLY A 69 -20.60 -1.26 7.25
CA GLY A 69 -21.86 -0.65 7.68
C GLY A 69 -21.71 0.84 7.94
N TYR A 70 -20.65 1.25 8.63
CA TYR A 70 -20.39 2.67 8.93
C TYR A 70 -20.21 3.51 7.66
N MET A 71 -19.49 2.98 6.66
CA MET A 71 -19.32 3.62 5.35
C MET A 71 -20.63 3.73 4.55
N LEU A 72 -21.64 2.92 4.92
CA LEU A 72 -22.98 2.93 4.33
C LEU A 72 -24.00 3.70 5.18
N GLY A 73 -23.56 4.38 6.25
CA GLY A 73 -24.45 5.12 7.15
C GLY A 73 -25.27 4.21 8.09
N ILE A 74 -24.81 2.98 8.34
CA ILE A 74 -25.48 2.00 9.19
C ILE A 74 -24.66 1.81 10.47
N TYR A 75 -25.18 2.32 11.59
CA TYR A 75 -24.52 2.33 12.89
C TYR A 75 -25.31 1.51 13.92
N PRO A 76 -24.66 0.92 14.93
CA PRO A 76 -25.35 0.25 16.04
C PRO A 76 -26.05 1.26 16.97
N ASP A 77 -25.54 2.49 17.07
CA ASP A 77 -26.09 3.58 17.87
C ASP A 77 -25.63 4.96 17.34
N GLU A 78 -26.22 6.03 17.87
CA GLU A 78 -25.94 7.43 17.48
C GLU A 78 -24.53 7.90 17.85
N ASN A 79 -23.89 7.30 18.86
CA ASN A 79 -22.57 7.70 19.34
C ASN A 79 -21.43 7.14 18.47
N THR A 80 -21.66 6.00 17.82
CA THR A 80 -20.66 5.34 16.98
C THR A 80 -20.15 6.26 15.87
N ARG A 81 -21.06 6.96 15.18
CA ARG A 81 -20.68 7.90 14.13
C ARG A 81 -19.80 9.03 14.67
N ALA A 82 -20.19 9.63 15.80
CA ALA A 82 -19.44 10.72 16.41
C ALA A 82 -18.02 10.30 16.80
N GLY A 83 -17.84 9.04 17.25
CA GLY A 83 -16.52 8.50 17.60
C GLY A 83 -15.60 8.21 16.40
N LEU A 84 -16.13 8.09 15.18
CA LEU A 84 -15.33 7.88 13.96
C LEU A 84 -14.75 9.18 13.41
N ILE A 85 -15.34 10.32 13.77
CA ILE A 85 -14.96 11.65 13.31
C ILE A 85 -14.02 12.27 14.34
N GLU A 86 -12.76 12.44 13.97
CA GLU A 86 -11.78 13.08 14.85
C GLU A 86 -12.05 14.59 15.00
N PRO A 87 -11.58 15.26 16.06
CA PRO A 87 -11.74 16.70 16.20
C PRO A 87 -10.87 17.49 15.21
N GLY A 88 -11.21 18.77 15.01
CA GLY A 88 -10.37 19.71 14.27
C GLY A 88 -10.37 19.51 12.75
N PRO A 89 -9.30 19.93 12.06
CA PRO A 89 -9.24 19.92 10.59
C PRO A 89 -9.44 18.55 9.96
N GLY A 90 -8.94 17.48 10.58
CA GLY A 90 -9.13 16.12 10.07
C GLY A 90 -10.61 15.68 10.09
N GLY A 91 -11.33 15.99 11.16
CA GLY A 91 -12.78 15.80 11.23
C GLY A 91 -13.56 16.57 10.19
N GLN A 92 -13.13 17.80 9.90
CA GLN A 92 -13.73 18.61 8.84
C GLN A 92 -13.52 17.98 7.46
N ALA A 93 -12.35 17.40 7.19
CA ALA A 93 -12.10 16.66 5.96
C ALA A 93 -13.01 15.41 5.84
N ILE A 94 -13.13 14.62 6.91
CA ILE A 94 -14.02 13.44 6.96
C ILE A 94 -15.49 13.83 6.68
N LEU A 95 -15.96 14.93 7.29
CA LEU A 95 -17.31 15.44 7.09
C LEU A 95 -17.51 15.95 5.65
N ALA A 96 -16.55 16.68 5.10
CA ALA A 96 -16.61 17.19 3.73
C ALA A 96 -16.62 16.07 2.68
N ALA A 97 -15.86 15.00 2.92
CA ALA A 97 -15.83 13.81 2.07
C ALA A 97 -17.08 12.92 2.21
N ASN A 98 -17.92 13.16 3.22
CA ASN A 98 -19.07 12.32 3.57
C ASN A 98 -18.69 10.83 3.72
N THR A 99 -17.51 10.55 4.28
CA THR A 99 -16.98 9.18 4.50
C THR A 99 -17.93 8.34 5.35
N PHE A 100 -18.56 8.96 6.35
CA PHE A 100 -19.54 8.34 7.25
C PHE A 100 -20.88 9.06 7.14
N PRO A 101 -21.77 8.63 6.20
CA PRO A 101 -23.05 9.28 5.95
C PRO A 101 -23.96 9.33 7.18
N GLU A 102 -24.77 10.39 7.30
CA GLU A 102 -25.75 10.53 8.39
C GLU A 102 -26.97 9.63 8.21
N ALA A 103 -27.36 9.38 6.96
CA ALA A 103 -28.49 8.53 6.61
C ALA A 103 -27.99 7.25 5.93
N PRO A 104 -28.65 6.09 6.17
CA PRO A 104 -28.33 4.85 5.50
C PRO A 104 -28.44 4.98 3.97
N LEU A 105 -27.39 4.56 3.25
CA LEU A 105 -27.37 4.48 1.78
C LEU A 105 -28.07 3.21 1.26
N LEU A 106 -28.38 2.28 2.15
CA LEU A 106 -29.01 1.00 1.86
C LEU A 106 -30.11 0.72 2.87
N ASP A 107 -31.23 0.14 2.41
CA ASP A 107 -32.28 -0.29 3.33
C ASP A 107 -31.84 -1.46 4.21
N THR A 108 -32.45 -1.57 5.39
CA THR A 108 -32.09 -2.58 6.39
C THR A 108 -32.24 -4.01 5.88
N ALA A 109 -33.24 -4.30 5.04
CA ALA A 109 -33.46 -5.65 4.52
C ALA A 109 -32.36 -6.08 3.55
N ALA A 110 -31.91 -5.16 2.69
CA ALA A 110 -30.79 -5.38 1.79
C ALA A 110 -29.47 -5.55 2.56
N TRP A 111 -29.22 -4.74 3.59
CA TRP A 111 -28.04 -4.90 4.45
C TRP A 111 -28.01 -6.27 5.16
N GLN A 112 -29.14 -6.71 5.71
CA GLN A 112 -29.20 -8.03 6.35
C GLN A 112 -28.97 -9.18 5.37
N LYS A 113 -29.40 -9.04 4.10
CA LYS A 113 -29.09 -10.02 3.05
C LYS A 113 -27.59 -10.10 2.75
N ILE A 114 -26.92 -8.95 2.66
CA ILE A 114 -25.45 -8.89 2.46
C ILE A 114 -24.75 -9.58 3.64
N ARG A 115 -25.08 -9.21 4.88
CA ARG A 115 -24.52 -9.84 6.08
C ARG A 115 -24.74 -11.35 6.09
N ALA A 116 -25.97 -11.80 5.84
CA ALA A 116 -26.30 -13.22 5.81
C ALA A 116 -25.49 -13.97 4.75
N PHE A 117 -25.31 -13.37 3.56
CA PHE A 117 -24.47 -13.93 2.51
C PHE A 117 -23.03 -14.13 2.98
N TYR A 118 -22.34 -13.07 3.45
CA TYR A 118 -20.96 -13.16 3.93
C TYR A 118 -20.81 -14.18 5.06
N LEU A 119 -21.66 -14.11 6.08
CA LEU A 119 -21.56 -15.01 7.23
C LEU A 119 -21.83 -16.47 6.86
N SER A 120 -22.71 -16.73 5.88
CA SER A 120 -23.01 -18.09 5.42
C SER A 120 -21.91 -18.72 4.54
N ARG A 121 -21.08 -17.89 3.90
CA ARG A 121 -20.05 -18.32 2.94
C ARG A 121 -18.63 -18.27 3.51
N ALA A 122 -18.38 -17.34 4.43
CA ALA A 122 -17.06 -17.19 5.05
C ALA A 122 -16.66 -18.47 5.81
N PRO A 123 -15.41 -18.94 5.63
CA PRO A 123 -14.92 -20.13 6.31
C PRO A 123 -14.71 -19.85 7.80
N GLN A 124 -14.71 -20.89 8.63
CA GLN A 124 -14.39 -20.74 10.06
C GLN A 124 -12.91 -20.34 10.28
N ALA A 125 -12.01 -20.85 9.43
CA ALA A 125 -10.60 -20.54 9.41
C ALA A 125 -10.08 -20.62 7.96
N LEU A 126 -9.06 -19.83 7.64
CA LEU A 126 -8.45 -19.87 6.30
C LEU A 126 -7.57 -21.12 6.15
N PRO A 127 -7.64 -21.83 5.01
CA PRO A 127 -6.72 -22.90 4.72
C PRO A 127 -5.33 -22.30 4.49
N LEU A 128 -4.38 -22.62 5.37
CA LEU A 128 -3.00 -22.19 5.23
C LEU A 128 -2.19 -23.25 4.47
N PRO A 129 -1.46 -22.89 3.41
CA PRO A 129 -0.59 -23.83 2.72
C PRO A 129 0.51 -24.32 3.67
N LYS A 130 0.89 -25.60 3.54
CA LYS A 130 2.09 -26.09 4.20
C LYS A 130 3.30 -25.43 3.53
N ARG A 131 4.14 -24.77 4.32
CA ARG A 131 5.37 -24.15 3.83
C ARG A 131 6.58 -25.00 4.21
N GLY A 132 7.59 -24.98 3.35
CA GLY A 132 8.89 -25.59 3.64
C GLY A 132 9.57 -24.92 4.85
N ALA A 133 10.55 -25.58 5.43
CA ALA A 133 11.42 -24.93 6.41
C ALA A 133 12.32 -23.90 5.69
N ILE A 134 12.53 -22.75 6.34
CA ILE A 134 13.53 -21.78 5.92
C ILE A 134 14.85 -22.12 6.61
N SER A 135 15.95 -22.13 5.85
CA SER A 135 17.27 -22.38 6.41
C SER A 135 17.71 -21.22 7.30
N GLN A 136 18.37 -21.49 8.42
CA GLN A 136 19.02 -20.45 9.23
C GLN A 136 20.51 -20.28 8.89
N GLU A 137 20.98 -20.99 7.86
CA GLU A 137 22.37 -20.98 7.40
C GLU A 137 22.57 -19.92 6.32
N LEU A 138 22.29 -18.65 6.64
CA LEU A 138 22.55 -17.53 5.75
C LEU A 138 24.04 -17.16 5.79
N SER A 139 24.88 -17.88 5.03
CA SER A 139 26.33 -17.69 5.06
C SER A 139 26.83 -16.45 4.32
N LEU A 140 26.05 -15.93 3.36
CA LEU A 140 26.39 -14.71 2.62
C LEU A 140 26.45 -13.50 3.55
N PHE A 141 25.67 -13.50 4.63
CA PHE A 141 25.59 -12.35 5.53
C PHE A 141 25.97 -12.66 6.99
N ARG A 142 26.55 -11.67 7.67
CA ARG A 142 26.69 -11.63 9.13
C ARG A 142 25.82 -10.56 9.74
N ALA A 143 24.89 -10.97 10.61
CA ALA A 143 24.06 -10.04 11.35
C ALA A 143 24.86 -9.26 12.42
N GLU A 144 24.71 -7.94 12.42
CA GLU A 144 25.28 -6.99 13.35
C GLU A 144 24.19 -6.04 13.88
N PHE A 145 24.42 -5.52 15.09
CA PHE A 145 23.48 -4.64 15.77
C PHE A 145 24.24 -3.44 16.33
N PRO A 146 23.65 -2.23 16.32
CA PRO A 146 24.30 -1.04 16.84
C PRO A 146 24.46 -1.11 18.36
N GLY A 147 25.50 -0.43 18.88
CA GLY A 147 25.64 -0.18 20.32
C GLY A 147 24.70 0.90 20.87
N TYR A 148 23.74 1.37 20.06
CA TYR A 148 22.80 2.45 20.37
C TYR A 148 21.38 1.92 20.45
N TYR A 149 20.61 2.37 21.45
CA TYR A 149 19.29 1.82 21.76
C TYR A 149 18.23 2.92 21.85
N LEU A 150 17.02 2.62 21.35
CA LEU A 150 15.82 3.46 21.42
C LEU A 150 14.68 2.66 22.04
N SER A 151 13.89 3.25 22.94
CA SER A 151 12.82 2.54 23.65
C SER A 151 11.54 3.40 23.75
N PRO A 152 10.41 2.97 23.15
CA PRO A 152 10.35 1.95 22.09
C PRO A 152 11.17 2.40 20.86
N PRO A 153 11.80 1.46 20.11
CA PRO A 153 12.28 1.75 18.77
C PRO A 153 11.07 1.91 17.85
N SER A 154 11.06 2.98 17.05
CA SER A 154 9.96 3.34 16.16
C SER A 154 10.48 3.82 14.82
N ALA A 155 11.27 2.98 14.15
CA ALA A 155 11.82 3.27 12.84
C ALA A 155 10.71 3.58 11.83
N THR A 156 10.86 4.66 11.10
CA THR A 156 9.98 5.08 10.01
C THR A 156 10.73 5.26 8.69
N LEU A 157 12.05 5.23 8.73
CA LEU A 157 12.94 5.37 7.58
C LEU A 157 14.26 4.67 7.89
N VAL A 158 14.77 3.93 6.90
CA VAL A 158 16.16 3.51 6.77
C VAL A 158 16.62 3.99 5.41
N HIS A 159 17.80 4.61 5.35
CA HIS A 159 18.39 5.07 4.09
C HIS A 159 19.91 4.82 4.12
N CYS A 160 20.36 3.87 3.32
CA CYS A 160 21.76 3.48 3.20
C CYS A 160 22.52 4.50 2.36
N THR A 161 23.77 4.73 2.74
CA THR A 161 24.71 5.58 2.01
C THR A 161 26.04 4.84 1.90
N LYS A 162 26.91 5.25 0.98
CA LYS A 162 28.21 4.62 0.73
C LYS A 162 29.13 4.41 1.96
N ASN A 163 28.85 5.05 3.11
CA ASN A 163 29.67 4.90 4.33
C ASN A 163 28.83 5.07 5.60
N GLY A 164 27.61 4.52 5.61
CA GLY A 164 26.76 4.53 6.78
C GLY A 164 25.29 4.59 6.45
N VAL A 165 24.47 4.89 7.46
CA VAL A 165 23.02 4.79 7.33
C VAL A 165 22.31 5.90 8.10
N TYR A 166 21.21 6.38 7.53
CA TYR A 166 20.25 7.24 8.22
C TYR A 166 19.08 6.43 8.76
N ILE A 167 18.70 6.67 10.01
CA ILE A 167 17.55 6.04 10.67
C ILE A 167 16.61 7.14 11.16
N GLY A 168 15.40 7.18 10.60
CA GLY A 168 14.32 8.04 11.09
C GLY A 168 13.51 7.32 12.16
N ASP A 169 13.23 7.99 13.27
CA ASP A 169 12.48 7.39 14.40
C ASP A 169 11.39 8.34 14.91
N ALA A 170 10.14 7.87 14.87
CA ALA A 170 8.97 8.66 15.22
C ALA A 170 8.81 8.87 16.74
N ASN A 171 9.26 7.93 17.57
CA ASN A 171 9.14 8.04 19.03
C ASN A 171 10.02 9.17 19.58
N SER A 172 11.27 9.20 19.13
CA SER A 172 12.24 10.25 19.45
C SER A 172 12.06 11.49 18.58
N ARG A 173 11.36 11.41 17.44
CA ARG A 173 11.16 12.51 16.46
C ARG A 173 12.48 13.01 15.89
N SER A 174 13.36 12.07 15.56
CA SER A 174 14.74 12.35 15.19
C SER A 174 15.14 11.60 13.93
N LEU A 175 16.08 12.18 13.19
CA LEU A 175 16.86 11.49 12.17
C LEU A 175 18.27 11.26 12.74
N TYR A 176 18.72 10.02 12.76
CA TYR A 176 20.04 9.62 13.23
C TYR A 176 20.92 9.26 12.04
N ARG A 177 22.22 9.56 12.12
CA ARG A 177 23.23 9.13 11.16
C ARG A 177 24.26 8.25 11.88
N PHE A 178 24.43 7.04 11.40
CA PHE A 178 25.46 6.11 11.83
C PHE A 178 26.53 5.99 10.73
N ASP A 179 27.77 5.71 11.11
CA ASP A 179 28.81 5.35 10.15
C ASP A 179 28.76 3.85 9.80
N GLY A 180 29.67 3.43 8.92
CA GLY A 180 29.87 2.03 8.55
C GLY A 180 30.34 1.11 9.66
N GLU A 181 30.59 1.58 10.89
CA GLU A 181 30.88 0.75 12.06
C GLU A 181 29.70 0.78 13.06
N LEU A 182 28.55 1.29 12.61
CA LEU A 182 27.31 1.45 13.36
C LEU A 182 27.46 2.37 14.59
N ALA A 183 28.45 3.25 14.60
CA ALA A 183 28.63 4.26 15.62
C ALA A 183 27.81 5.51 15.27
N LEU A 184 27.08 6.04 16.26
CA LEU A 184 26.27 7.25 16.08
C LEU A 184 27.16 8.46 15.83
N GLN A 185 27.00 9.09 14.67
CA GLN A 185 27.74 10.28 14.27
C GLN A 185 26.95 11.56 14.56
N GLN A 186 25.66 11.58 14.20
CA GLN A 186 24.81 12.77 14.31
C GLN A 186 23.36 12.41 14.59
N ALA A 187 22.65 13.33 15.24
CA ALA A 187 21.20 13.25 15.42
C ALA A 187 20.57 14.63 15.22
N ALA A 188 19.48 14.69 14.47
CA ALA A 188 18.73 15.92 14.20
C ALA A 188 17.27 15.76 14.61
N LYS A 189 16.70 16.75 15.29
CA LYS A 189 15.25 16.78 15.57
C LYS A 189 14.51 17.23 14.31
N VAL A 190 13.60 16.39 13.83
CA VAL A 190 12.83 16.61 12.59
C VAL A 190 11.33 16.81 12.86
N ARG A 191 11.01 17.17 14.10
CA ARG A 191 9.67 17.45 14.66
C ARG A 191 8.71 16.26 14.74
N GLU A 192 8.75 15.32 13.80
CA GLU A 192 7.99 14.06 13.82
C GLU A 192 8.72 12.96 13.02
N GLY A 193 8.14 11.78 12.81
CA GLY A 193 8.73 10.70 12.02
C GLY A 193 8.97 11.07 10.55
N ALA A 194 10.23 11.09 10.13
CA ALA A 194 10.61 11.14 8.72
C ALA A 194 10.39 9.76 8.08
N VAL A 195 9.76 9.73 6.91
CA VAL A 195 9.27 8.49 6.25
C VAL A 195 9.90 8.24 4.89
N SER A 196 10.42 9.28 4.25
CA SER A 196 11.16 9.22 3.01
C SER A 196 12.23 10.31 3.03
N LEU A 197 13.34 10.04 2.34
CA LEU A 197 14.51 10.91 2.25
C LEU A 197 15.01 10.90 0.81
N ASP A 198 15.15 12.10 0.25
CA ASP A 198 15.86 12.35 -1.00
C ASP A 198 17.14 13.15 -0.71
N GLU A 199 18.24 12.81 -1.38
CA GLU A 199 19.54 13.44 -1.15
C GLU A 199 19.89 14.44 -2.25
N THR A 200 19.96 15.72 -1.89
CA THR A 200 20.56 16.73 -2.76
C THR A 200 22.05 16.90 -2.45
N ALA A 201 22.75 17.72 -3.24
CA ALA A 201 24.15 18.04 -2.99
C ALA A 201 24.40 18.71 -1.62
N GLN A 202 23.40 19.43 -1.08
CA GLN A 202 23.58 20.25 0.14
C GLN A 202 22.69 19.80 1.30
N ASP A 203 21.55 19.18 1.01
CA ASP A 203 20.49 18.92 1.98
C ASP A 203 19.99 17.47 1.88
N LEU A 204 19.47 16.98 3.01
CA LEU A 204 18.58 15.83 3.09
C LEU A 204 17.16 16.36 3.02
N ARG A 205 16.43 16.05 1.95
CA ARG A 205 15.04 16.43 1.79
C ARG A 205 14.14 15.35 2.37
N LEU A 206 13.44 15.66 3.45
CA LEU A 206 12.67 14.70 4.23
C LEU A 206 11.18 14.88 3.99
N THR A 207 10.49 13.80 3.68
CA THR A 207 9.04 13.71 3.91
C THR A 207 8.80 13.42 5.38
N VAL A 208 8.03 14.26 6.07
CA VAL A 208 7.69 14.08 7.48
C VAL A 208 6.18 13.91 7.65
N MET A 209 5.78 12.80 8.28
CA MET A 209 4.37 12.39 8.34
C MET A 209 3.47 13.32 9.16
N GLY A 210 4.04 14.13 10.06
CA GLY A 210 3.31 15.04 10.94
C GLY A 210 2.52 14.40 12.09
N SER A 211 2.13 13.12 11.98
CA SER A 211 1.56 12.33 13.07
C SER A 211 1.77 10.83 12.87
N PHE A 212 2.43 10.18 13.82
CA PHE A 212 2.51 8.72 13.90
C PHE A 212 1.14 8.05 14.13
N SER A 213 0.25 8.70 14.88
CA SER A 213 -1.12 8.22 15.03
C SER A 213 -1.95 8.50 13.77
N PRO A 214 -2.80 7.57 13.31
CA PRO A 214 -3.65 7.79 12.13
C PRO A 214 -4.57 9.00 12.28
N THR A 215 -4.55 9.90 11.30
CA THR A 215 -5.34 11.14 11.25
C THR A 215 -5.48 11.63 9.81
N ASP A 216 -6.56 12.35 9.51
CA ASP A 216 -6.77 13.13 8.27
C ASP A 216 -6.35 14.60 8.43
N ALA A 217 -5.84 14.98 9.61
CA ALA A 217 -5.33 16.32 9.85
C ALA A 217 -4.09 16.59 8.95
N PRO A 218 -4.02 17.76 8.29
CA PRO A 218 -2.92 18.11 7.40
C PRO A 218 -1.70 18.64 8.18
N SER A 219 -1.09 17.81 9.02
CA SER A 219 0.05 18.19 9.86
C SER A 219 1.43 17.81 9.28
N GLY A 220 1.46 17.10 8.16
CA GLY A 220 2.68 16.68 7.48
C GLY A 220 3.33 17.79 6.65
N PHE A 221 4.60 17.58 6.31
CA PHE A 221 5.42 18.58 5.63
C PHE A 221 6.64 17.98 4.93
N ILE A 222 7.25 18.74 4.03
CA ILE A 222 8.57 18.47 3.43
C ILE A 222 9.60 19.40 4.06
N LEU A 223 10.71 18.85 4.52
CA LEU A 223 11.78 19.56 5.24
C LEU A 223 13.13 19.35 4.57
N ASP A 224 13.77 20.43 4.13
CA ASP A 224 15.18 20.42 3.72
C ASP A 224 16.07 20.59 4.95
N LEU A 225 16.78 19.52 5.30
CA LEU A 225 17.73 19.47 6.41
C LEU A 225 19.17 19.55 5.88
N PRO A 226 19.91 20.65 6.13
CA PRO A 226 21.29 20.78 5.65
C PRO A 226 22.22 19.66 6.13
N LYS A 227 22.98 19.07 5.20
CA LYS A 227 23.97 18.02 5.50
C LYS A 227 25.12 18.56 6.35
N ALA A 228 25.45 19.83 6.19
CA ALA A 228 26.46 20.55 6.94
C ALA A 228 25.83 21.60 7.87
N GLY A 229 26.47 21.83 9.02
CA GLY A 229 26.08 22.90 9.92
C GLY A 229 26.21 24.30 9.30
N GLY A 230 25.54 25.28 9.89
CA GLY A 230 25.65 26.70 9.50
C GLY A 230 24.47 27.25 8.70
N ARG A 231 23.53 26.40 8.30
CA ARG A 231 22.24 26.81 7.72
C ARG A 231 21.10 26.16 8.52
N PRO A 232 20.02 26.89 8.85
CA PRO A 232 18.87 26.28 9.51
C PRO A 232 18.11 25.37 8.53
N PRO A 233 17.38 24.36 9.04
CA PRO A 233 16.43 23.60 8.22
C PRO A 233 15.40 24.51 7.55
N PHE A 234 15.01 24.19 6.32
CA PHE A 234 14.04 24.95 5.53
C PHE A 234 12.76 24.13 5.32
N LEU A 235 11.63 24.68 5.73
CA LEU A 235 10.32 24.06 5.52
C LEU A 235 9.88 24.34 4.08
N LEU A 236 9.97 23.34 3.21
CA LEU A 236 9.70 23.48 1.79
C LEU A 236 8.20 23.54 1.49
N LEU A 237 7.42 22.71 2.19
CA LEU A 237 5.99 22.57 2.02
C LEU A 237 5.35 22.08 3.31
N GLU A 238 4.15 22.55 3.65
CA GLU A 238 3.39 22.13 4.84
C GLU A 238 1.90 21.96 4.52
N GLY A 239 1.13 21.44 5.47
CA GLY A 239 -0.30 21.23 5.28
C GLY A 239 -0.64 19.94 4.53
N LEU A 240 0.19 18.89 4.67
CA LEU A 240 0.02 17.62 4.00
C LEU A 240 -0.72 16.61 4.89
N GLN A 241 -1.68 15.87 4.33
CA GLN A 241 -2.43 14.84 5.06
C GLN A 241 -1.60 13.57 5.21
N ARG A 242 -0.83 13.48 6.30
CA ARG A 242 0.00 12.33 6.68
C ARG A 242 0.76 11.76 5.46
N PRO A 243 1.68 12.53 4.86
CA PRO A 243 2.43 12.10 3.70
C PRO A 243 3.35 10.95 4.09
N VAL A 244 3.42 9.92 3.25
CA VAL A 244 4.24 8.72 3.49
C VAL A 244 5.36 8.54 2.48
N HIS A 245 5.31 9.26 1.36
CA HIS A 245 6.33 9.25 0.32
C HIS A 245 6.27 10.54 -0.52
N SER A 246 7.42 10.99 -1.02
CA SER A 246 7.49 11.99 -2.08
C SER A 246 8.51 11.60 -3.15
N ALA A 247 8.18 11.87 -4.41
CA ALA A 247 9.09 11.77 -5.55
C ALA A 247 9.26 13.14 -6.23
N PHE A 248 10.42 13.38 -6.83
CA PHE A 248 10.82 14.69 -7.36
C PHE A 248 11.14 14.59 -8.85
N ALA A 249 10.53 15.45 -9.67
CA ALA A 249 10.77 15.51 -11.11
C ALA A 249 10.20 16.79 -11.71
N ASP A 250 10.68 17.20 -12.89
CA ASP A 250 10.04 18.25 -13.70
C ASP A 250 8.89 17.64 -14.50
N LEU A 251 7.65 17.79 -14.01
CA LEU A 251 6.48 17.10 -14.58
C LEU A 251 5.80 17.89 -15.71
N ASN A 252 6.11 19.17 -15.87
CA ASN A 252 5.52 20.04 -16.89
C ASN A 252 6.53 20.54 -17.94
N GLY A 253 7.82 20.20 -17.79
CA GLY A 253 8.90 20.51 -18.71
C GLY A 253 9.39 21.96 -18.62
N ASP A 254 9.18 22.63 -17.49
CA ASP A 254 9.55 24.04 -17.33
C ASP A 254 10.89 24.29 -16.64
N GLY A 255 11.62 23.21 -16.35
CA GLY A 255 12.95 23.20 -15.74
C GLY A 255 12.93 23.37 -14.23
N ARG A 256 11.77 23.31 -13.58
CA ARG A 256 11.63 23.34 -12.12
C ARG A 256 11.27 21.98 -11.58
N GLU A 257 11.78 21.69 -10.40
CA GLU A 257 11.54 20.41 -9.74
C GLU A 257 10.21 20.45 -8.98
N ASP A 258 9.26 19.65 -9.47
CA ASP A 258 7.97 19.44 -8.84
C ASP A 258 8.03 18.27 -7.85
N ILE A 259 6.94 18.07 -7.11
CA ILE A 259 6.84 17.00 -6.11
C ILE A 259 5.56 16.19 -6.31
N VAL A 260 5.68 14.87 -6.46
CA VAL A 260 4.56 13.94 -6.31
C VAL A 260 4.51 13.50 -4.86
N ILE A 261 3.40 13.70 -4.16
CA ILE A 261 3.24 13.35 -2.75
C ILE A 261 2.12 12.34 -2.57
N CYS A 262 2.45 11.23 -1.90
CA CYS A 262 1.51 10.24 -1.42
C CYS A 262 0.96 10.67 -0.06
N GLU A 263 -0.19 11.35 -0.05
CA GLU A 263 -0.89 11.79 1.16
C GLU A 263 -1.83 10.68 1.62
N PHE A 264 -1.31 9.75 2.45
CA PHE A 264 -2.04 8.55 2.85
C PHE A 264 -3.28 8.87 3.70
N ALA A 265 -3.15 9.82 4.64
CA ALA A 265 -4.16 10.22 5.61
C ALA A 265 -4.70 9.05 6.47
N LYS A 266 -5.97 9.09 6.89
CA LYS A 266 -6.66 7.95 7.55
C LYS A 266 -7.87 7.51 6.74
N TRP A 267 -8.67 8.46 6.25
CA TRP A 267 -9.89 8.22 5.49
C TRP A 267 -9.99 9.03 4.18
N THR A 268 -9.38 10.22 4.08
CA THR A 268 -9.66 11.20 2.99
C THR A 268 -8.46 11.57 2.12
N GLY A 269 -7.33 10.86 2.22
CA GLY A 269 -6.07 11.19 1.54
C GLY A 269 -6.13 11.25 0.01
N CYS A 270 -4.97 11.49 -0.62
CA CYS A 270 -4.86 11.66 -2.07
C CYS A 270 -3.46 11.35 -2.62
N LEU A 271 -3.36 11.25 -3.95
CA LEU A 271 -2.11 11.44 -4.68
C LEU A 271 -2.13 12.83 -5.32
N ALA A 272 -1.10 13.63 -5.05
CA ALA A 272 -1.03 15.00 -5.52
C ALA A 272 0.31 15.34 -6.17
N TRP A 273 0.25 16.10 -7.25
CA TRP A 273 1.39 16.79 -7.85
C TRP A 273 1.42 18.22 -7.30
N TRP A 274 2.53 18.61 -6.72
CA TRP A 274 2.82 19.95 -6.26
C TRP A 274 3.75 20.62 -7.26
N GLU A 275 3.17 21.45 -8.12
CA GLU A 275 3.88 22.19 -9.17
C GLU A 275 4.66 23.35 -8.56
N GLN A 276 5.96 23.43 -8.83
CA GLN A 276 6.79 24.53 -8.37
C GLN A 276 6.52 25.79 -9.21
N ASN A 277 6.17 26.89 -8.54
CA ASN A 277 5.89 28.15 -9.20
C ASN A 277 7.17 28.91 -9.54
N ALA A 278 7.17 29.70 -10.63
CA ALA A 278 8.34 30.49 -11.05
C ALA A 278 8.84 31.49 -10.00
N GLY A 279 7.96 31.95 -9.10
CA GLY A 279 8.31 32.82 -7.96
C GLY A 279 8.72 32.08 -6.68
N GLY A 280 8.84 30.75 -6.73
CA GLY A 280 8.95 29.88 -5.56
C GLY A 280 7.59 29.47 -4.99
N GLY A 281 7.61 28.49 -4.08
CA GLY A 281 6.41 27.85 -3.53
C GLY A 281 5.76 26.87 -4.50
N TYR A 282 4.65 26.27 -4.07
CA TYR A 282 4.01 25.16 -4.78
C TYR A 282 2.51 25.33 -4.93
N THR A 283 1.97 24.80 -6.03
CA THR A 283 0.53 24.71 -6.29
C THR A 283 0.10 23.26 -6.36
N LYS A 284 -0.83 22.85 -5.48
CA LYS A 284 -1.38 21.49 -5.46
C LYS A 284 -2.28 21.24 -6.66
N ARG A 285 -2.00 20.16 -7.39
CA ARG A 285 -2.80 19.57 -8.46
C ARG A 285 -3.13 18.13 -8.07
N LEU A 286 -4.43 17.82 -7.96
CA LEU A 286 -4.85 16.47 -7.63
C LEU A 286 -4.64 15.56 -8.84
N LEU A 287 -3.90 14.46 -8.64
CA LEU A 287 -3.80 13.37 -9.60
C LEU A 287 -4.93 12.37 -9.34
N ARG A 288 -5.17 12.04 -8.06
CA ARG A 288 -6.26 11.17 -7.63
C ARG A 288 -6.75 11.53 -6.24
N ASP A 289 -8.05 11.81 -6.15
CA ASP A 289 -8.75 12.19 -4.91
C ASP A 289 -9.30 10.94 -4.19
N ARG A 290 -8.38 10.04 -3.81
CA ARG A 290 -8.67 8.79 -3.08
C ARG A 290 -7.57 8.53 -2.05
N PRO A 291 -7.93 8.02 -0.85
CA PRO A 291 -6.94 7.68 0.18
C PRO A 291 -6.07 6.48 -0.25
N GLY A 292 -4.97 6.28 0.47
CA GLY A 292 -4.21 5.04 0.39
C GLY A 292 -2.97 5.05 -0.49
N ALA A 293 -2.61 6.17 -1.12
CA ALA A 293 -1.33 6.29 -1.83
C ALA A 293 -0.17 6.04 -0.84
N ILE A 294 0.70 5.07 -1.13
CA ILE A 294 1.82 4.69 -0.23
C ILE A 294 3.21 4.90 -0.84
N ARG A 295 3.34 4.80 -2.16
CA ARG A 295 4.60 5.04 -2.88
C ARG A 295 4.29 5.42 -4.33
N ALA A 296 5.15 6.27 -4.90
CA ALA A 296 5.10 6.65 -6.31
C ALA A 296 6.52 6.66 -6.90
N GLU A 297 6.65 6.14 -8.11
CA GLU A 297 7.88 6.20 -8.91
C GLU A 297 7.62 7.07 -10.14
N VAL A 298 8.61 7.86 -10.55
CA VAL A 298 8.51 8.81 -11.66
C VAL A 298 9.56 8.46 -12.71
N GLN A 299 9.11 8.09 -13.91
CA GLN A 299 9.94 7.69 -15.04
C GLN A 299 9.15 7.87 -16.33
N ASP A 300 9.82 8.05 -17.47
CA ASP A 300 9.20 7.91 -18.78
C ASP A 300 8.91 6.42 -19.06
N PHE A 301 7.68 5.97 -18.79
CA PHE A 301 7.29 4.56 -18.90
C PHE A 301 6.89 4.18 -20.34
N ASN A 302 6.56 5.16 -21.17
CA ASN A 302 6.06 4.93 -22.54
C ASN A 302 7.06 5.35 -23.64
N GLY A 303 8.18 5.99 -23.28
CA GLY A 303 9.26 6.39 -24.18
C GLY A 303 9.01 7.67 -24.96
N ASP A 304 8.06 8.53 -24.55
CA ASP A 304 7.70 9.77 -25.24
C ASP A 304 8.54 10.99 -24.82
N GLY A 305 9.42 10.82 -23.85
CA GLY A 305 10.29 11.86 -23.29
C GLY A 305 9.64 12.69 -22.18
N LEU A 306 8.43 12.35 -21.73
CA LEU A 306 7.75 12.97 -20.60
C LEU A 306 7.76 12.02 -19.39
N PRO A 307 8.03 12.51 -18.17
CA PRO A 307 7.96 11.67 -16.98
C PRO A 307 6.51 11.33 -16.64
N ASP A 308 6.21 10.03 -16.60
CA ASP A 308 4.98 9.43 -16.11
C ASP A 308 5.09 9.12 -14.61
N ILE A 309 3.96 8.79 -13.96
CA ILE A 309 3.92 8.47 -12.52
C ILE A 309 3.27 7.10 -12.33
N LEU A 310 3.96 6.16 -11.69
CA LEU A 310 3.36 4.90 -11.23
C LEU A 310 3.17 4.95 -9.72
N ALA A 311 1.94 4.79 -9.23
CA ALA A 311 1.64 4.84 -7.81
C ALA A 311 0.94 3.57 -7.32
N LEU A 312 1.36 3.11 -6.14
CA LEU A 312 0.69 2.05 -5.39
C LEU A 312 -0.28 2.66 -4.37
N PHE A 313 -1.52 2.20 -4.42
CA PHE A 313 -2.53 2.47 -3.41
C PHE A 313 -2.70 1.21 -2.55
N GLY A 314 -2.47 1.34 -1.24
CA GLY A 314 -2.59 0.24 -0.28
C GLY A 314 -3.75 0.34 0.70
N GLN A 315 -4.67 1.30 0.49
CA GLN A 315 -5.91 1.37 1.23
C GLN A 315 -7.07 1.74 0.28
N GLY A 316 -8.24 1.16 0.49
CA GLY A 316 -9.41 1.43 -0.35
C GLY A 316 -9.34 0.66 -1.66
N ASP A 317 -9.27 1.37 -2.80
CA ASP A 317 -9.16 0.76 -4.14
C ASP A 317 -7.70 0.33 -4.40
N GLU A 318 -7.28 -0.73 -3.69
CA GLU A 318 -5.90 -1.23 -3.74
C GLU A 318 -5.49 -1.64 -5.15
N GLY A 319 -4.31 -1.19 -5.57
CA GLY A 319 -3.82 -1.44 -6.92
C GLY A 319 -2.72 -0.48 -7.36
N PHE A 320 -2.22 -0.73 -8.57
CA PHE A 320 -1.27 0.12 -9.25
C PHE A 320 -1.97 1.00 -10.27
N TYR A 321 -1.64 2.29 -10.24
CA TYR A 321 -2.20 3.30 -11.11
C TYR A 321 -1.07 4.04 -11.80
N LEU A 322 -1.07 4.02 -13.13
CA LEU A 322 -0.16 4.74 -14.00
C LEU A 322 -0.83 6.04 -14.45
N TYR A 323 -0.14 7.16 -14.29
CA TYR A 323 -0.58 8.46 -14.75
C TYR A 323 0.31 8.86 -15.91
N HIS A 324 -0.20 8.68 -17.13
CA HIS A 324 0.48 9.03 -18.36
C HIS A 324 0.52 10.55 -18.52
N ASN A 325 1.71 11.12 -18.68
CA ASN A 325 1.90 12.54 -18.88
C ASN A 325 1.60 12.90 -20.35
N GLU A 326 0.47 13.56 -20.59
CA GLU A 326 0.06 13.99 -21.95
C GLU A 326 0.57 15.40 -22.29
N GLY A 327 1.57 15.87 -21.54
CA GLY A 327 2.19 17.18 -21.66
C GLY A 327 1.34 18.33 -21.14
N GLN A 328 1.98 19.48 -20.92
CA GLN A 328 1.34 20.72 -20.43
C GLN A 328 0.60 20.52 -19.10
N GLY A 329 1.12 19.63 -18.24
CA GLY A 329 0.54 19.34 -16.93
C GLY A 329 -0.78 18.59 -16.96
N ARG A 330 -1.04 17.79 -18.01
CA ARG A 330 -2.19 16.88 -18.07
C ARG A 330 -1.73 15.45 -17.87
N PHE A 331 -2.48 14.71 -17.04
CA PHE A 331 -2.23 13.31 -16.78
C PHE A 331 -3.48 12.47 -17.06
N ARG A 332 -3.30 11.33 -17.73
CA ARG A 332 -4.33 10.32 -17.91
C ARG A 332 -4.08 9.14 -16.97
N GLU A 333 -5.04 8.88 -16.08
CA GLU A 333 -5.00 7.73 -15.18
C GLU A 333 -5.34 6.42 -15.92
N GLU A 334 -4.55 5.38 -15.67
CA GLU A 334 -4.79 3.99 -16.05
C GLU A 334 -4.56 3.09 -14.83
N ARG A 335 -5.52 2.21 -14.50
CA ARG A 335 -5.31 1.17 -13.48
C ARG A 335 -4.69 -0.05 -14.14
N VAL A 336 -3.43 -0.35 -13.82
CA VAL A 336 -2.68 -1.45 -14.43
C VAL A 336 -2.82 -2.76 -13.65
N LEU A 337 -3.02 -2.69 -12.33
CA LEU A 337 -3.28 -3.85 -11.47
C LEU A 337 -4.29 -3.47 -10.37
N GLN A 338 -5.10 -4.43 -9.92
CA GLN A 338 -6.07 -4.25 -8.84
C GLN A 338 -6.03 -5.45 -7.89
N PHE A 339 -6.11 -5.18 -6.57
CA PHE A 339 -6.01 -6.19 -5.53
C PHE A 339 -7.19 -6.17 -4.56
N PRO A 340 -7.52 -7.31 -3.92
CA PRO A 340 -8.53 -7.32 -2.88
C PRO A 340 -8.05 -6.50 -1.67
N PRO A 341 -8.93 -5.72 -1.02
CA PRO A 341 -8.56 -4.88 0.13
C PRO A 341 -8.13 -5.68 1.37
N SER A 342 -8.20 -7.02 1.31
CA SER A 342 -7.75 -7.91 2.39
C SER A 342 -6.29 -8.33 2.25
N TYR A 343 -5.64 -8.01 1.11
CA TYR A 343 -4.24 -8.31 0.81
C TYR A 343 -3.29 -7.46 1.65
N GLY A 344 -3.63 -6.20 1.92
CA GLY A 344 -2.79 -5.30 2.72
C GLY A 344 -1.51 -4.97 1.96
N SER A 345 -1.65 -4.35 0.79
CA SER A 345 -0.54 -3.84 -0.01
C SER A 345 0.37 -2.94 0.83
N SER A 346 1.68 -3.24 0.87
CA SER A 346 2.59 -2.56 1.79
C SER A 346 3.75 -1.83 1.11
N SER A 347 4.29 -2.37 0.00
CA SER A 347 5.40 -1.75 -0.72
C SER A 347 5.52 -2.28 -2.15
N PHE A 348 6.31 -1.58 -2.96
CA PHE A 348 6.82 -2.08 -4.22
C PHE A 348 8.18 -1.47 -4.55
N SER A 349 8.90 -2.10 -5.48
CA SER A 349 10.00 -1.48 -6.22
C SER A 349 9.99 -1.94 -7.68
N LEU A 350 10.69 -1.21 -8.54
CA LEU A 350 10.85 -1.51 -9.95
C LEU A 350 12.22 -2.11 -10.22
N PHE A 351 12.26 -3.09 -11.13
CA PHE A 351 13.48 -3.77 -11.54
C PHE A 351 13.23 -4.51 -12.87
N ASP A 352 14.26 -4.95 -13.56
CA ASP A 352 14.13 -5.75 -14.78
C ASP A 352 14.52 -7.19 -14.45
N CYS A 353 13.53 -8.07 -14.24
CA CYS A 353 13.76 -9.41 -13.70
C CYS A 353 14.19 -10.42 -14.76
N ASN A 354 13.93 -10.13 -16.04
CA ASN A 354 14.18 -11.02 -17.18
C ASN A 354 15.16 -10.42 -18.20
N ALA A 355 15.73 -9.25 -17.91
CA ALA A 355 16.65 -8.50 -18.75
C ALA A 355 16.07 -8.10 -20.13
N ASP A 356 14.77 -7.83 -20.21
CA ASP A 356 14.10 -7.41 -21.45
C ASP A 356 14.08 -5.89 -21.67
N GLY A 357 14.54 -5.12 -20.68
CA GLY A 357 14.60 -3.66 -20.71
C GLY A 357 13.32 -2.96 -20.28
N HIS A 358 12.31 -3.70 -19.82
CA HIS A 358 11.06 -3.16 -19.28
C HIS A 358 11.03 -3.26 -17.75
N PRO A 359 10.56 -2.21 -17.04
CA PRO A 359 10.47 -2.27 -15.60
C PRO A 359 9.32 -3.18 -15.16
N ASP A 360 9.67 -4.24 -14.44
CA ASP A 360 8.80 -5.15 -13.71
C ASP A 360 8.53 -4.63 -12.30
N ILE A 361 7.51 -5.18 -11.65
CA ILE A 361 7.11 -4.80 -10.29
C ILE A 361 7.38 -5.97 -9.34
N ILE A 362 8.20 -5.74 -8.30
CA ILE A 362 8.14 -6.56 -7.09
C ILE A 362 7.22 -5.88 -6.07
N TYR A 363 6.27 -6.63 -5.54
CA TYR A 363 5.19 -6.13 -4.70
C TYR A 363 5.06 -6.99 -3.44
N THR A 364 4.83 -6.35 -2.29
CA THR A 364 4.54 -7.04 -1.04
C THR A 364 3.13 -6.76 -0.56
N CYS A 365 2.47 -7.83 -0.10
CA CYS A 365 1.18 -7.78 0.55
C CYS A 365 1.23 -8.52 1.87
N GLY A 366 0.90 -7.83 2.96
CA GLY A 366 1.07 -8.40 4.28
C GLY A 366 0.60 -7.53 5.42
N ASP A 367 0.18 -6.29 5.18
CA ASP A 367 -0.38 -5.49 6.26
C ASP A 367 -1.60 -6.17 6.89
N ASN A 368 -1.66 -6.12 8.21
CA ASN A 368 -2.61 -6.89 9.01
C ASN A 368 -3.02 -6.15 10.28
N ALA A 369 -2.91 -4.81 10.28
CA ALA A 369 -3.17 -3.96 11.44
C ALA A 369 -4.65 -3.56 11.63
N ASP A 370 -5.52 -3.81 10.65
CA ASP A 370 -6.93 -3.34 10.67
C ASP A 370 -7.81 -3.97 11.77
N TYR A 371 -7.45 -5.16 12.22
CA TYR A 371 -8.15 -5.99 13.21
C TYR A 371 -7.15 -6.98 13.79
N PRO A 372 -7.48 -7.75 14.85
CA PRO A 372 -6.58 -8.77 15.39
C PRO A 372 -5.96 -9.63 14.26
N PRO A 373 -4.62 -9.63 14.10
CA PRO A 373 -3.98 -10.22 12.94
C PRO A 373 -4.35 -11.70 12.72
N VAL A 374 -4.78 -12.03 11.50
CA VAL A 374 -5.02 -13.41 11.06
C VAL A 374 -4.05 -13.81 9.97
N LEU A 375 -3.54 -15.04 10.01
CA LEU A 375 -2.69 -15.55 8.94
C LEU A 375 -3.52 -15.72 7.67
N LYS A 376 -3.04 -15.13 6.57
CA LYS A 376 -3.71 -15.14 5.27
C LYS A 376 -2.82 -15.87 4.25
N PRO A 377 -3.36 -16.80 3.45
CA PRO A 377 -2.56 -17.63 2.53
C PRO A 377 -2.05 -16.87 1.31
N TYR A 378 -2.60 -15.68 1.04
CA TYR A 378 -2.27 -14.83 -0.10
C TYR A 378 -1.29 -13.70 0.26
N HIS A 379 -0.91 -13.54 1.54
CA HIS A 379 0.17 -12.63 1.95
C HIS A 379 1.51 -13.16 1.45
N GLY A 380 2.34 -12.26 0.93
CA GLY A 380 3.65 -12.62 0.43
C GLY A 380 4.27 -11.57 -0.50
N ILE A 381 5.27 -12.05 -1.24
CA ILE A 381 6.01 -11.30 -2.25
C ILE A 381 5.52 -11.77 -3.61
N ARG A 382 5.21 -10.85 -4.52
CA ARG A 382 4.81 -11.13 -5.90
C ARG A 382 5.74 -10.39 -6.85
N ILE A 383 6.03 -11.00 -8.01
CA ILE A 383 6.66 -10.30 -9.13
C ILE A 383 5.65 -10.28 -10.27
N PHE A 384 5.43 -9.09 -10.82
CA PHE A 384 4.62 -8.88 -12.01
C PHE A 384 5.53 -8.43 -13.16
N GLN A 385 5.59 -9.25 -14.21
CA GLN A 385 6.38 -8.96 -15.41
C GLN A 385 5.62 -8.04 -16.36
N ASN A 386 6.31 -7.05 -16.89
CA ASN A 386 5.80 -6.08 -17.85
C ASN A 386 6.00 -6.58 -19.29
N ASP A 387 4.96 -6.55 -20.11
CA ASP A 387 5.02 -6.95 -21.53
C ASP A 387 5.63 -5.88 -22.46
N GLY A 388 6.13 -4.79 -21.89
CA GLY A 388 6.64 -3.60 -22.60
C GLY A 388 5.57 -2.56 -22.95
N ASN A 389 4.30 -2.83 -22.68
CA ASN A 389 3.18 -1.90 -22.85
C ASN A 389 2.51 -1.56 -21.51
N MET A 390 3.23 -1.73 -20.40
CA MET A 390 2.73 -1.54 -19.03
C MET A 390 1.54 -2.48 -18.71
N GLN A 391 1.45 -3.62 -19.39
CA GLN A 391 0.56 -4.71 -19.02
C GLN A 391 1.34 -5.76 -18.25
N PHE A 392 0.77 -6.19 -17.13
CA PHE A 392 1.49 -6.96 -16.12
C PHE A 392 0.91 -8.37 -15.95
N GLU A 393 1.77 -9.39 -15.93
CA GLU A 393 1.43 -10.77 -15.60
C GLU A 393 2.16 -11.22 -14.33
N GLU A 394 1.47 -11.93 -13.42
CA GLU A 394 2.12 -12.49 -12.23
C GLU A 394 3.06 -13.63 -12.63
N ALA A 395 4.37 -13.40 -12.51
CA ALA A 395 5.41 -14.36 -12.84
C ALA A 395 5.87 -15.18 -11.61
N PHE A 396 5.72 -14.62 -10.41
CA PHE A 396 6.20 -15.25 -9.17
C PHE A 396 5.34 -14.90 -7.96
N PHE A 397 5.19 -15.86 -7.04
CA PHE A 397 4.61 -15.65 -5.72
C PHE A 397 5.33 -16.47 -4.65
N TYR A 398 5.87 -15.80 -3.63
CA TYR A 398 6.41 -16.43 -2.42
C TYR A 398 5.52 -16.15 -1.21
N PRO A 399 4.93 -17.19 -0.56
CA PRO A 399 4.04 -17.00 0.57
C PRO A 399 4.81 -16.61 1.83
N LEU A 400 4.65 -15.35 2.24
CA LEU A 400 5.26 -14.77 3.44
C LEU A 400 4.19 -13.99 4.19
N HIS A 401 3.71 -14.56 5.30
CA HIS A 401 2.77 -13.86 6.17
C HIS A 401 3.40 -12.55 6.63
N GLY A 402 2.69 -11.44 6.49
CA GLY A 402 3.15 -10.16 7.01
C GLY A 402 4.20 -9.46 6.18
N ALA A 403 4.48 -9.93 4.95
CA ALA A 403 5.44 -9.32 4.03
C ALA A 403 5.20 -7.80 3.93
N TYR A 404 6.21 -7.02 4.28
CA TYR A 404 6.09 -5.57 4.41
C TYR A 404 7.01 -4.80 3.45
N GLY A 405 8.15 -5.39 3.11
CA GLY A 405 9.10 -4.86 2.13
C GLY A 405 9.92 -5.96 1.48
N ALA A 406 10.34 -5.76 0.23
CA ALA A 406 11.23 -6.63 -0.51
C ALA A 406 12.14 -5.80 -1.44
N ILE A 407 13.43 -6.12 -1.48
CA ILE A 407 14.42 -5.48 -2.34
C ILE A 407 15.09 -6.56 -3.20
N PRO A 408 15.00 -6.46 -4.54
CA PRO A 408 15.70 -7.34 -5.47
C PRO A 408 17.08 -6.78 -5.84
N ARG A 409 18.14 -7.56 -5.60
CA ARG A 409 19.54 -7.20 -5.93
C ARG A 409 20.36 -8.47 -6.18
N ASP A 410 21.46 -8.33 -6.91
CA ASP A 410 22.48 -9.36 -7.10
C ASP A 410 23.45 -9.31 -5.91
N PHE A 411 23.04 -9.87 -4.77
CA PHE A 411 23.77 -9.73 -3.50
C PHE A 411 25.04 -10.61 -3.47
N ASP A 412 25.05 -11.73 -4.19
CA ASP A 412 26.21 -12.63 -4.26
C ASP A 412 27.08 -12.41 -5.52
N ARG A 413 26.66 -11.52 -6.43
CA ARG A 413 27.35 -11.12 -7.67
C ARG A 413 27.48 -12.26 -8.68
N ASP A 414 26.53 -13.19 -8.70
CA ASP A 414 26.50 -14.28 -9.67
C ASP A 414 25.75 -13.92 -10.97
N GLY A 415 25.11 -12.74 -10.97
CA GLY A 415 24.43 -12.17 -12.13
C GLY A 415 22.93 -12.44 -12.16
N ASP A 416 22.37 -13.07 -11.13
CA ASP A 416 20.93 -13.15 -10.93
C ASP A 416 20.43 -12.41 -9.68
N LEU A 417 19.15 -12.03 -9.71
CA LEU A 417 18.58 -11.18 -8.67
C LEU A 417 17.98 -12.02 -7.55
N ASP A 418 18.61 -11.92 -6.39
CA ASP A 418 18.11 -12.37 -5.09
C ASP A 418 17.06 -11.40 -4.55
N ILE A 419 16.36 -11.80 -3.48
CA ILE A 419 15.37 -10.94 -2.80
C ILE A 419 15.61 -10.94 -1.29
N ALA A 420 15.90 -9.76 -0.73
CA ALA A 420 15.85 -9.52 0.70
C ALA A 420 14.46 -9.00 1.10
N ALA A 421 13.79 -9.66 2.04
CA ALA A 421 12.43 -9.29 2.44
C ALA A 421 12.23 -9.27 3.95
N ILE A 422 11.34 -8.39 4.40
CA ILE A 422 10.91 -8.29 5.79
C ILE A 422 9.44 -8.67 5.94
N SER A 423 9.12 -9.21 7.11
CA SER A 423 7.75 -9.41 7.56
C SER A 423 7.51 -8.69 8.88
N PHE A 424 6.50 -7.82 8.89
CA PHE A 424 6.07 -7.10 10.08
C PHE A 424 5.00 -7.85 10.89
N PHE A 425 4.33 -8.81 10.26
CA PHE A 425 3.33 -9.72 10.86
C PHE A 425 3.64 -11.19 10.54
N PRO A 426 4.85 -11.71 10.86
CA PRO A 426 5.15 -13.11 10.66
C PRO A 426 4.24 -13.98 11.54
N ASN A 427 4.30 -15.29 11.34
CA ASN A 427 3.68 -16.22 12.29
C ASN A 427 4.51 -16.25 13.59
N PHE A 428 4.32 -15.26 14.46
CA PHE A 428 5.06 -15.09 15.71
C PHE A 428 5.06 -16.34 16.60
N LYS A 429 4.01 -17.17 16.50
CA LYS A 429 3.88 -18.38 17.30
C LYS A 429 4.77 -19.52 16.83
N ASN A 430 4.87 -19.74 15.51
CA ASN A 430 5.49 -20.95 14.96
C ASN A 430 6.75 -20.66 14.13
N GLN A 431 6.85 -19.47 13.52
CA GLN A 431 7.90 -19.07 12.59
C GLN A 431 8.29 -17.60 12.81
N PRO A 432 8.70 -17.17 14.02
CA PRO A 432 9.02 -15.78 14.31
C PRO A 432 10.23 -15.25 13.51
N ASN A 433 11.17 -16.13 13.14
CA ASN A 433 12.35 -15.76 12.35
C ASN A 433 12.03 -15.46 10.88
N GLU A 434 10.79 -15.68 10.42
CA GLU A 434 10.33 -15.17 9.12
C GLU A 434 10.14 -13.65 9.11
N SER A 435 10.40 -12.95 10.22
CA SER A 435 10.50 -11.49 10.24
C SER A 435 11.51 -10.96 9.22
N PHE A 436 12.52 -11.76 8.85
CA PHE A 436 13.38 -11.54 7.70
C PHE A 436 13.52 -12.84 6.89
N VAL A 437 13.49 -12.72 5.57
CA VAL A 437 13.73 -13.82 4.63
C VAL A 437 14.63 -13.31 3.51
N PHE A 438 15.72 -14.03 3.25
CA PHE A 438 16.53 -13.90 2.05
C PHE A 438 16.17 -15.01 1.08
N LEU A 439 15.84 -14.67 -0.15
CA LEU A 439 15.54 -15.61 -1.22
C LEU A 439 16.70 -15.58 -2.21
N GLU A 440 17.57 -16.58 -2.13
CA GLU A 440 18.69 -16.78 -3.05
C GLU A 440 18.13 -17.31 -4.37
N ASN A 441 18.40 -16.63 -5.47
CA ASN A 441 18.17 -17.18 -6.80
C ASN A 441 19.44 -17.93 -7.23
N ALA A 442 19.28 -18.95 -8.08
CA ALA A 442 20.42 -19.73 -8.59
C ALA A 442 20.41 -19.73 -10.13
N GLY A 443 19.87 -18.66 -10.71
CA GLY A 443 19.72 -18.45 -12.15
C GLY A 443 18.60 -19.25 -12.83
N ASP A 444 17.79 -20.01 -12.08
CA ASP A 444 16.70 -20.83 -12.63
C ASP A 444 15.29 -20.36 -12.21
N GLY A 445 15.21 -19.24 -11.48
CA GLY A 445 13.97 -18.70 -10.93
C GLY A 445 13.41 -19.48 -9.73
N ASN A 446 14.12 -20.52 -9.26
CA ASN A 446 13.74 -21.28 -8.07
C ASN A 446 14.47 -20.75 -6.84
N TYR A 447 13.82 -19.83 -6.14
CA TYR A 447 14.35 -19.22 -4.94
C TYR A 447 14.52 -20.20 -3.77
N ARG A 448 15.70 -20.17 -3.14
CA ARG A 448 16.00 -20.89 -1.89
C ARG A 448 15.87 -19.95 -0.69
N PRO A 449 15.01 -20.25 0.29
CA PRO A 449 14.77 -19.35 1.39
C PRO A 449 15.74 -19.57 2.56
N TYR A 450 16.32 -18.47 3.02
CA TYR A 450 17.19 -18.36 4.19
C TYR A 450 16.68 -17.28 5.15
N THR A 451 17.13 -17.37 6.39
CA THR A 451 17.00 -16.35 7.44
C THR A 451 18.21 -16.44 8.37
N PHE A 452 18.29 -15.59 9.38
CA PHE A 452 19.35 -15.64 10.39
C PHE A 452 18.77 -15.94 11.80
N PRO A 453 19.52 -16.61 12.69
CA PRO A 453 19.01 -17.05 14.00
C PRO A 453 18.44 -15.95 14.91
N LEU A 454 18.83 -14.69 14.70
CA LEU A 454 18.44 -13.54 15.49
C LEU A 454 17.40 -12.64 14.81
N ALA A 455 16.76 -13.11 13.74
CA ALA A 455 15.78 -12.33 12.99
C ALA A 455 14.60 -11.85 13.86
N GLY A 456 14.20 -12.62 14.88
CA GLY A 456 13.14 -12.22 15.82
C GLY A 456 13.53 -11.19 16.88
N LEU A 457 14.80 -10.74 16.95
CA LEU A 457 15.23 -9.77 17.97
C LEU A 457 14.64 -8.37 17.81
N GLY A 458 14.23 -8.01 16.59
CA GLY A 458 13.49 -6.80 16.29
C GLY A 458 12.24 -7.10 15.47
N ARG A 459 11.42 -6.07 15.29
CA ARG A 459 10.21 -6.15 14.48
C ARG A 459 10.37 -5.22 13.27
N TRP A 460 10.85 -5.80 12.18
CA TRP A 460 11.32 -5.04 11.02
C TRP A 460 10.14 -4.48 10.20
N ILE A 461 10.10 -3.16 10.00
CA ILE A 461 9.03 -2.44 9.29
C ILE A 461 9.53 -1.77 8.00
N VAL A 462 10.80 -1.36 7.98
CA VAL A 462 11.46 -0.71 6.84
C VAL A 462 12.78 -1.44 6.55
N LEU A 463 13.14 -1.53 5.28
CA LEU A 463 14.43 -2.07 4.86
C LEU A 463 15.07 -1.19 3.79
N ASP A 464 16.38 -1.25 3.70
CA ASP A 464 17.15 -0.69 2.59
C ASP A 464 18.45 -1.50 2.39
N ALA A 465 19.12 -1.31 1.26
CA ALA A 465 20.38 -1.98 0.94
C ALA A 465 21.41 -1.01 0.35
N GLY A 466 22.68 -1.25 0.64
CA GLY A 466 23.80 -0.50 0.08
C GLY A 466 25.13 -0.80 0.78
N ASP A 467 26.23 -0.42 0.14
CA ASP A 467 27.60 -0.54 0.65
C ASP A 467 27.84 0.43 1.81
N ILE A 468 27.51 0.03 3.05
CA ILE A 468 27.57 0.96 4.20
C ILE A 468 28.92 0.95 4.92
N ASP A 469 29.77 -0.07 4.78
CA ASP A 469 31.16 -0.07 5.27
C ASP A 469 32.20 0.28 4.20
N GLY A 470 31.80 0.39 2.94
CA GLY A 470 32.68 0.85 1.85
C GLY A 470 33.60 -0.24 1.32
N ASP A 471 33.33 -1.52 1.59
CA ASP A 471 34.12 -2.64 1.07
C ASP A 471 33.73 -3.04 -0.37
N GLY A 472 32.62 -2.47 -0.85
CA GLY A 472 32.15 -2.54 -2.23
C GLY A 472 31.04 -3.55 -2.46
N ASP A 473 30.65 -4.36 -1.47
CA ASP A 473 29.44 -5.19 -1.53
C ASP A 473 28.23 -4.50 -0.90
N GLU A 474 27.01 -4.98 -1.21
CA GLU A 474 25.79 -4.38 -0.69
C GLU A 474 25.37 -5.08 0.61
N ASP A 475 25.30 -4.30 1.69
CA ASP A 475 24.73 -4.71 2.97
C ASP A 475 23.21 -4.52 2.98
N ILE A 476 22.51 -5.20 3.89
CA ILE A 476 21.06 -4.99 4.12
C ILE A 476 20.84 -4.40 5.51
N VAL A 477 20.02 -3.35 5.61
CA VAL A 477 19.65 -2.73 6.88
C VAL A 477 18.16 -2.87 7.16
N LEU A 478 17.82 -3.31 8.37
CA LEU A 478 16.45 -3.59 8.83
C LEU A 478 16.07 -2.64 9.98
N GLY A 479 15.08 -1.77 9.80
CA GLY A 479 14.61 -0.83 10.83
C GLY A 479 13.46 -1.40 11.66
N SER A 480 13.52 -1.23 12.98
CA SER A 480 12.62 -1.85 13.96
C SER A 480 11.50 -0.91 14.45
N LEU A 481 10.28 -1.42 14.55
CA LEU A 481 9.13 -0.74 15.14
C LEU A 481 8.45 -1.60 16.21
N ALA A 482 8.58 -1.22 17.48
CA ALA A 482 7.95 -1.88 18.61
C ALA A 482 6.63 -1.18 18.99
N PHE A 483 5.58 -1.40 18.20
CA PHE A 483 4.24 -0.85 18.42
C PHE A 483 3.18 -1.94 18.67
N GLU A 484 2.13 -1.61 19.43
CA GLU A 484 1.10 -2.56 19.89
C GLU A 484 -0.03 -2.72 18.86
N VAL A 485 0.09 -3.73 18.00
CA VAL A 485 -0.96 -4.15 17.03
C VAL A 485 -1.05 -5.68 16.87
N ILE A 486 -0.42 -6.43 17.78
CA ILE A 486 -0.38 -7.90 17.75
C ILE A 486 -1.01 -8.45 19.03
N PRO A 487 -1.47 -9.71 19.05
CA PRO A 487 -1.93 -10.33 20.28
C PRO A 487 -0.86 -10.25 21.37
N ASP A 488 -1.27 -9.88 22.59
CA ASP A 488 -0.37 -9.85 23.75
C ASP A 488 0.19 -11.25 24.00
N ASN A 489 1.45 -11.41 23.62
CA ASN A 489 2.24 -12.62 23.75
C ASN A 489 3.61 -12.33 24.39
N GLY A 490 3.80 -11.12 24.92
CA GLY A 490 5.06 -10.65 25.50
C GLY A 490 6.13 -10.21 24.50
N GLU A 491 5.92 -10.27 23.18
CA GLU A 491 6.95 -9.88 22.20
C GLU A 491 7.17 -8.37 22.14
N VAL A 492 6.11 -7.57 22.27
CA VAL A 492 6.23 -6.11 22.27
C VAL A 492 7.09 -5.64 23.45
N GLU A 493 6.84 -6.16 24.65
CA GLU A 493 7.62 -5.85 25.86
C GLU A 493 9.09 -6.22 25.68
N LYS A 494 9.39 -7.35 25.02
CA LYS A 494 10.77 -7.75 24.71
C LYS A 494 11.43 -6.76 23.77
N TRP A 495 10.79 -6.37 22.66
CA TRP A 495 11.38 -5.42 21.72
C TRP A 495 11.56 -4.03 22.34
N VAL A 496 10.59 -3.55 23.12
CA VAL A 496 10.70 -2.28 23.84
C VAL A 496 11.85 -2.32 24.84
N LYS A 497 12.01 -3.43 25.57
CA LYS A 497 13.10 -3.62 26.53
C LYS A 497 14.47 -3.74 25.86
N ASN A 498 14.56 -4.48 24.75
CA ASN A 498 15.80 -4.65 24.00
C ASN A 498 16.22 -3.35 23.33
N GLY A 499 15.25 -2.57 22.84
CA GLY A 499 15.45 -1.24 22.29
C GLY A 499 16.32 -1.20 21.03
N ILE A 500 16.39 -2.30 20.27
CA ILE A 500 17.20 -2.40 19.05
C ILE A 500 16.53 -1.57 17.95
N PRO A 501 17.14 -0.47 17.49
CA PRO A 501 16.51 0.40 16.49
C PRO A 501 16.63 -0.14 15.07
N PHE A 502 17.71 -0.87 14.77
CA PHE A 502 17.93 -1.52 13.48
C PHE A 502 18.93 -2.69 13.61
N ALA A 503 18.99 -3.52 12.58
CA ALA A 503 20.01 -4.54 12.36
C ALA A 503 20.67 -4.36 10.99
N VAL A 504 21.93 -4.77 10.85
CA VAL A 504 22.65 -4.80 9.58
C VAL A 504 23.01 -6.26 9.28
N LEU A 505 22.77 -6.70 8.05
CA LEU A 505 23.29 -7.94 7.52
C LEU A 505 24.49 -7.58 6.64
N ARG A 506 25.69 -7.78 7.20
CA ARG A 506 26.95 -7.53 6.51
C ARG A 506 27.19 -8.55 5.44
N ASN A 507 27.28 -8.13 4.20
CA ASN A 507 27.66 -9.04 3.14
C ASN A 507 29.14 -9.46 3.33
N GLN A 508 29.47 -10.65 2.86
CA GLN A 508 30.76 -11.31 3.12
C GLN A 508 31.52 -11.63 1.83
N LEU A 509 31.10 -11.03 0.71
CA LEU A 509 31.85 -11.12 -0.52
C LEU A 509 33.20 -10.42 -0.28
N ARG A 510 34.27 -11.00 -0.84
CA ARG A 510 35.62 -10.45 -0.72
C ARG A 510 36.19 -10.10 -2.08
#